data_AF-A0A2U8J9C7-F1
#
_entry.id   AF-A0A2U8J9C7-F1
#
_cell.length_a   1.000
_cell.length_b   1.000
_cell.length_c   1.000
_cell.angle_alpha   90.00
_cell.angle_beta   90.00
_cell.angle_gamma   90.00
#
_symmetry.space_group_name_H-M   'P 1'
#
loop_
_entity.id
_entity.type
_entity.pdbx_description
1 polymer ?
#
loop_
_entity_poly.entity_id
_entity_poly.type
_entity_poly.pdbx_seq_one_letter_code
_entity_poly.pdbx_strand_id
1 'polypeptide(L)'
;TCTVSGGSISSYYWSWIRQTAGKGLEWIGRISPRGTTNYNPSLKSRVIMSLDTSRNQFSLKLTSVTAADTAVYYCARGRWSSDSWGQGTLVTVSS
;
A
#
# COMPACT_ATOMS: atom_id res chain seq x y z
N THR A 1 7.18 3.84 1.63
CA THR A 1 7.63 2.81 0.66
C THR A 1 7.87 1.50 1.38
N CYS A 2 7.67 0.39 0.69
CA CYS A 2 7.91 -0.97 1.17
C CYS A 2 9.00 -1.62 0.33
N THR A 3 10.10 -2.03 0.97
CA THR A 3 11.25 -2.68 0.31
C THR A 3 11.15 -4.19 0.52
N VAL A 4 11.35 -4.95 -0.56
CA VAL A 4 11.23 -6.41 -0.53
C VAL A 4 12.60 -7.05 -0.35
N SER A 5 12.77 -7.82 0.72
CA SER A 5 13.98 -8.61 0.99
C SER A 5 13.77 -10.07 0.62
N GLY A 6 14.79 -10.72 0.05
CA GLY A 6 14.81 -12.18 -0.14
C GLY A 6 13.89 -12.73 -1.24
N GLY A 7 13.52 -11.91 -2.24
CA GLY A 7 12.73 -12.39 -3.39
C GLY A 7 12.43 -11.29 -4.41
N SER A 8 11.74 -11.65 -5.49
CA SER A 8 11.36 -10.69 -6.54
C SER A 8 9.99 -10.06 -6.29
N ILE A 9 9.91 -8.74 -6.43
CA ILE A 9 8.66 -7.98 -6.37
C ILE A 9 7.73 -8.28 -7.56
N SER A 10 8.28 -8.73 -8.69
CA SER A 10 7.56 -8.96 -9.96
C SER A 10 6.85 -10.31 -10.04
N SER A 11 6.79 -11.08 -8.96
CA SER A 11 6.14 -12.42 -8.94
C SER A 11 4.83 -12.45 -8.16
N TYR A 12 4.42 -11.34 -7.55
CA TYR A 12 3.29 -11.27 -6.64
C TYR A 12 2.45 -10.03 -6.85
N TYR A 13 1.19 -10.09 -6.42
CA TYR A 13 0.41 -8.88 -6.26
C TYR A 13 0.81 -8.19 -4.96
N TRP A 14 0.73 -6.87 -4.99
CA TRP A 14 1.05 -6.03 -3.84
C TRP A 14 -0.11 -5.13 -3.52
N SER A 15 -0.43 -5.00 -2.24
CA SER A 15 -1.52 -4.16 -1.76
C SER A 15 -1.05 -3.20 -0.69
N TRP A 16 -1.63 -2.00 -0.72
CA TRP A 16 -1.56 -1.04 0.38
C TRP A 16 -2.85 -1.11 1.17
N ILE A 17 -2.72 -1.19 2.49
CA ILE A 17 -3.81 -1.25 3.44
C ILE A 17 -3.48 -0.25 4.54
N ARG A 18 -4.48 0.45 5.08
CA ARG A 18 -4.29 1.31 6.25
C ARG A 18 -5.22 0.93 7.38
N GLN A 19 -4.82 1.28 8.59
CA GLN A 19 -5.61 1.10 9.80
C GLN A 19 -5.62 2.41 10.58
N THR A 20 -6.76 3.10 10.56
CA THR A 20 -7.00 4.26 11.43
C THR A 20 -7.22 3.77 12.85
N ALA A 21 -6.75 4.53 13.85
CA ALA A 21 -6.96 4.20 15.26
C ALA A 21 -8.46 4.01 15.55
N GLY A 22 -8.80 2.89 16.20
CA GLY A 22 -10.18 2.53 16.52
C GLY A 22 -11.03 2.05 15.34
N LYS A 23 -10.45 1.89 14.13
CA LYS A 23 -11.15 1.35 12.95
C LYS A 23 -10.53 0.04 12.47
N GLY A 24 -11.29 -0.68 11.64
CA GLY A 24 -10.81 -1.86 10.94
C GLY A 24 -9.79 -1.54 9.84
N LEU A 25 -9.26 -2.59 9.23
CA LEU A 25 -8.36 -2.48 8.07
C LEU A 25 -9.12 -1.96 6.85
N GLU A 26 -8.60 -0.91 6.23
CA GLU A 26 -9.12 -0.33 4.99
C GLU A 26 -8.14 -0.61 3.84
N TRP A 27 -8.59 -1.36 2.85
CA TRP A 27 -7.82 -1.58 1.63
C TRP A 27 -7.76 -0.31 0.78
N ILE A 28 -6.55 0.08 0.36
CA ILE A 28 -6.32 1.27 -0.47
C ILE A 28 -6.27 0.90 -1.95
N GLY A 29 -5.57 -0.19 -2.27
CA GLY A 29 -5.33 -0.56 -3.64
C GLY A 29 -4.42 -1.78 -3.78
N ARG A 30 -4.36 -2.32 -5.00
CA ARG A 30 -3.51 -3.43 -5.40
C ARG A 30 -2.86 -3.14 -6.74
N ILE A 31 -1.61 -3.58 -6.91
CA ILE A 31 -0.93 -3.63 -8.20
C ILE A 31 -0.60 -5.07 -8.56
N SER A 32 -0.82 -5.43 -9.83
CA SER A 32 -0.41 -6.72 -10.37
C SER A 32 1.08 -6.72 -10.70
N PRO A 33 1.71 -7.90 -10.82
CA PRO A 33 3.10 -7.98 -11.26
C PRO A 33 3.34 -7.37 -12.65
N ARG A 34 2.29 -7.26 -13.47
CA ARG A 34 2.32 -6.63 -14.80
C ARG A 34 2.02 -5.12 -14.77
N GLY A 35 1.90 -4.52 -13.58
CA GLY A 35 1.67 -3.09 -13.40
C GLY A 35 0.19 -2.66 -13.42
N THR A 36 -0.77 -3.59 -13.56
CA THR A 36 -2.19 -3.24 -13.53
C THR A 36 -2.61 -2.84 -12.12
N THR A 37 -3.12 -1.63 -11.94
CA THR A 37 -3.57 -1.11 -10.63
C THR A 37 -5.08 -1.18 -10.46
N ASN A 38 -5.52 -1.56 -9.27
CA ASN A 38 -6.90 -1.43 -8.80
C ASN A 38 -6.89 -0.62 -7.52
N TYR A 39 -7.82 0.32 -7.38
CA TYR A 39 -7.89 1.24 -6.25
C TYR A 39 -9.24 1.11 -5.56
N ASN A 40 -9.26 1.41 -4.27
CA ASN A 40 -10.50 1.69 -3.56
C ASN A 40 -11.14 2.95 -4.18
N PRO A 41 -12.39 2.89 -4.67
CA PRO A 41 -13.05 4.03 -5.29
C PRO A 41 -13.01 5.31 -4.44
N SER A 42 -13.14 5.18 -3.13
CA SER A 42 -13.13 6.32 -2.18
C SER A 42 -11.78 7.01 -2.06
N LEU A 43 -10.69 6.36 -2.46
CA LEU A 43 -9.31 6.86 -2.33
C LEU A 43 -8.62 7.10 -3.68
N LYS A 44 -9.22 6.60 -4.78
CA LYS A 44 -8.62 6.58 -6.13
C LYS A 44 -8.15 7.95 -6.62
N SER A 45 -8.84 9.04 -6.26
CA SER A 45 -8.48 10.40 -6.70
C SER A 45 -7.23 10.97 -6.04
N ARG A 46 -6.81 10.42 -4.89
CA ARG A 46 -5.71 10.94 -4.07
C ARG A 46 -4.53 9.99 -3.96
N VAL A 47 -4.63 8.79 -4.52
CA VAL A 47 -3.63 7.73 -4.35
C VAL A 47 -2.96 7.40 -5.67
N ILE A 48 -1.63 7.34 -5.62
CA ILE A 48 -0.80 6.83 -6.70
C ILE A 48 0.05 5.69 -6.13
N MET A 49 -0.08 4.50 -6.70
CA MET A 49 0.78 3.35 -6.38
C MET A 49 1.80 3.14 -7.49
N SER A 50 3.03 2.82 -7.12
CA SER A 50 4.10 2.53 -8.07
C SER A 50 4.92 1.30 -7.67
N LEU A 51 5.33 0.53 -8.67
CA LEU A 51 6.17 -0.65 -8.54
C LEU A 51 7.51 -0.38 -9.23
N ASP A 52 8.61 -0.43 -8.48
CA ASP A 52 9.96 -0.32 -9.01
C ASP A 52 10.64 -1.68 -8.89
N THR A 53 10.70 -2.40 -10.02
CA THR A 53 11.33 -3.73 -10.09
C THR A 53 12.84 -3.68 -10.01
N SER A 54 13.47 -2.57 -10.42
CA SER A 54 14.93 -2.41 -10.37
C SER A 54 15.43 -2.26 -8.94
N ARG A 55 14.62 -1.63 -8.07
CA ARG A 55 14.94 -1.41 -6.65
C ARG A 55 14.20 -2.35 -5.71
N ASN A 56 13.34 -3.22 -6.25
CA ASN A 56 12.52 -4.15 -5.48
C ASN A 56 11.62 -3.40 -4.46
N GLN A 57 11.00 -2.31 -4.90
CA GLN A 57 10.22 -1.40 -4.05
C GLN A 57 8.78 -1.22 -4.52
N PHE A 58 7.84 -1.21 -3.56
CA PHE A 58 6.45 -0.84 -3.77
C PHE A 58 6.16 0.45 -2.99
N SER A 59 5.66 1.48 -3.68
CA SER A 59 5.45 2.80 -3.09
C SER A 59 3.99 3.24 -3.18
N LEU A 60 3.59 4.01 -2.17
CA LEU A 60 2.31 4.72 -2.09
C LEU A 60 2.60 6.20 -2.00
N LYS A 61 2.02 6.99 -2.89
CA LYS A 61 1.98 8.44 -2.78
C LYS A 61 0.52 8.86 -2.55
N LEU A 62 0.31 9.59 -1.48
CA LEU A 62 -0.99 10.17 -1.12
C LEU A 62 -0.91 11.69 -1.35
N THR A 63 -1.90 12.26 -2.03
CA THR A 63 -2.02 13.70 -2.26
C THR A 63 -3.21 14.27 -1.48
N SER A 64 -3.18 15.58 -1.21
CA SER A 64 -4.22 16.27 -0.44
C SER A 64 -4.51 15.56 0.89
N VAL A 65 -3.46 15.37 1.68
CA VAL A 65 -3.52 14.67 2.98
C VAL A 65 -4.23 15.52 4.02
N THR A 66 -4.99 14.86 4.89
CA THR A 66 -5.73 15.50 5.99
C THR A 66 -5.49 14.75 7.29
N ALA A 67 -5.89 15.31 8.42
CA ALA A 67 -5.80 14.63 9.72
C ALA A 67 -6.49 13.25 9.73
N ALA A 68 -7.53 13.06 8.91
CA ALA A 68 -8.23 11.79 8.74
C ALA A 68 -7.39 10.68 8.08
N ASP A 69 -6.27 11.04 7.42
CA ASP A 69 -5.33 10.10 6.85
C ASP A 69 -4.29 9.60 7.87
N THR A 70 -4.35 10.04 9.14
CA THR A 70 -3.55 9.47 10.22
C THR A 70 -3.91 8.01 10.45
N ALA A 71 -2.97 7.11 10.18
CA ALA A 71 -3.17 5.67 10.23
C ALA A 71 -1.83 4.92 10.24
N VAL A 72 -1.87 3.63 10.59
CA VAL A 72 -0.78 2.72 10.28
C VAL A 72 -0.97 2.19 8.87
N TYR A 73 0.05 2.31 8.02
CA TYR A 73 0.05 1.89 6.63
C TYR A 73 0.86 0.61 6.46
N TYR A 74 0.26 -0.41 5.88
CA TYR A 74 0.85 -1.72 5.64
C TYR A 74 0.96 -2.00 4.14
N CYS A 75 2.09 -2.54 3.72
CA CYS A 75 2.20 -3.25 2.46
C CYS A 75 1.94 -4.74 2.70
N ALA A 76 1.23 -5.38 1.78
CA ALA A 76 1.00 -6.81 1.81
C ALA A 76 1.27 -7.44 0.44
N ARG A 77 1.82 -8.65 0.44
CA ARG A 77 2.15 -9.45 -0.74
C ARG A 77 1.26 -10.68 -0.79
N GLY A 78 0.80 -11.04 -1.98
CA GLY A 78 -0.07 -12.20 -2.15
C GLY A 78 -0.21 -12.69 -3.59
N ARG A 79 -0.39 -14.01 -3.80
CA ARG A 79 -0.81 -14.54 -5.12
C ARG A 79 -2.33 -14.50 -5.26
N TRP A 80 -3.06 -14.99 -4.26
CA TRP A 80 -4.52 -15.09 -4.24
C TRP A 80 -5.11 -14.41 -3.00
N SER A 81 -4.47 -14.58 -1.84
CA SER A 81 -4.71 -13.89 -0.56
C SER A 81 -3.48 -13.07 -0.14
N SER A 82 -3.62 -12.14 0.81
CA SER A 82 -2.49 -11.39 1.38
C SER A 82 -1.70 -12.26 2.35
N ASP A 83 -0.75 -13.03 1.81
CA ASP A 83 0.00 -14.09 2.50
C ASP A 83 1.15 -13.57 3.37
N SER A 84 1.60 -12.33 3.16
CA SER A 84 2.69 -11.73 3.95
C SER A 84 2.52 -10.23 4.06
N TRP A 85 2.71 -9.69 5.26
CA TRP A 85 2.54 -8.26 5.57
C TRP A 85 3.84 -7.65 6.06
N GLY A 86 4.07 -6.38 5.69
CA GLY A 86 5.08 -5.56 6.34
C GLY A 86 4.66 -5.17 7.75
N GLN A 87 5.62 -4.77 8.58
CA GLN A 87 5.41 -4.35 9.98
C GLN A 87 4.45 -3.16 10.15
N GLY A 88 4.19 -2.44 9.06
CA GLY A 88 3.40 -1.22 9.07
C GLY A 88 4.24 0.01 9.40
N THR A 89 3.73 1.19 9.08
CA THR A 89 4.35 2.46 9.43
C THR A 89 3.26 3.42 9.86
N LEU A 90 3.37 3.96 11.07
CA LEU A 90 2.49 5.02 11.55
C LEU A 90 2.81 6.30 10.78
N VAL A 91 1.78 6.85 10.13
CA VAL A 91 1.84 8.17 9.52
C VAL A 91 0.87 9.05 10.29
N THR A 92 1.39 10.15 10.83
CA THR A 92 0.60 11.15 11.56
C THR A 92 0.52 12.41 10.72
N VAL A 93 -0.70 12.91 10.51
CA VAL A 93 -0.98 14.15 9.80
C VAL A 93 -1.68 15.09 10.77
N SER A 94 -1.06 16.25 11.05
CA SER A 94 -1.65 17.34 11.81
C SER A 94 -2.19 18.42 10.88
N SER A 95 -3.24 19.10 11.33
CA SER A 95 -3.81 20.29 10.68
C SER A 95 -2.96 21.54 10.88
#